data_AF-I6EZ58-F1
#
_entry.id   AF-I6EZ58-F1
#
_cell.length_a   1.000
_cell.length_b   1.000
_cell.length_c   1.000
_cell.angle_alpha   90.00
_cell.angle_beta   90.00
_cell.angle_gamma   90.00
#
_symmetry.space_group_name_H-M   'P 1'
#
loop_
_entity.id
_entity.type
_entity.pdbx_description
1 polymer ?
#
loop_
_entity_poly.entity_id
_entity_poly.type
_entity_poly.pdbx_seq_one_letter_code
_entity_poly.pdbx_strand_id
1 'polypeptide(L)'
;MTTFIDHQKAFISLFNQTARYHRRHKVFEDFVSCSVIALENRLQFSEVREQKYLRIVSGYEKQDVINMAHLLAHVIEGLEQGFCDFLGSVFMQLELGDTYRGQFFTPWSVASMMAQMQL
;
A
#
# COMPACT_ATOMS: atom_id res chain seq x y z
N MET A 1 25.44 -9.24 -11.19
CA MET A 1 24.36 -9.84 -10.39
C MET A 1 23.41 -8.72 -10.04
N THR A 2 22.26 -8.61 -10.71
CA THR A 2 21.17 -7.73 -10.28
C THR A 2 20.62 -8.29 -8.98
N THR A 3 20.86 -7.60 -7.88
CA THR A 3 20.21 -7.90 -6.59
C THR A 3 18.72 -7.65 -6.76
N PHE A 4 17.92 -8.71 -6.83
CA PHE A 4 16.46 -8.60 -6.81
C PHE A 4 16.06 -8.04 -5.44
N ILE A 5 15.48 -6.84 -5.44
CA ILE A 5 14.93 -6.22 -4.24
C ILE A 5 13.57 -6.86 -3.98
N ASP A 6 13.39 -7.40 -2.78
CA ASP A 6 12.08 -7.81 -2.28
C ASP A 6 11.30 -6.56 -1.88
N HIS A 7 10.45 -6.07 -2.78
CA HIS A 7 9.73 -4.82 -2.59
C HIS A 7 8.67 -4.90 -1.50
N GLN A 8 8.13 -6.08 -1.18
CA GLN A 8 7.21 -6.24 -0.05
C GLN A 8 7.95 -6.03 1.27
N LYS A 9 9.13 -6.64 1.44
CA LYS A 9 9.97 -6.40 2.64
C LYS A 9 10.45 -4.96 2.73
N ALA A 10 10.86 -4.36 1.61
CA ALA A 10 11.27 -2.96 1.57
C ALA A 10 10.11 -2.02 1.96
N PHE A 11 8.91 -2.26 1.42
CA PHE A 11 7.70 -1.54 1.78
C PHE A 11 7.41 -1.63 3.28
N ILE A 12 7.39 -2.85 3.85
CA ILE A 12 7.09 -3.06 5.28
C ILE A 12 8.11 -2.33 6.16
N SER A 13 9.40 -2.43 5.82
CA SER A 13 10.48 -1.76 6.56
C SER A 13 10.32 -0.24 6.55
N LEU A 14 10.05 0.35 5.39
CA LEU A 14 9.83 1.79 5.26
C LEU A 14 8.54 2.23 5.95
N PHE A 15 7.46 1.45 5.81
CA PHE A 15 6.16 1.74 6.42
C PHE A 15 6.26 1.79 7.94
N ASN A 16 6.97 0.85 8.57
CA ASN A 16 7.18 0.80 10.02
C ASN A 16 7.95 2.02 10.57
N GLN A 17 8.74 2.70 9.73
CA GLN A 17 9.46 3.92 10.07
C GLN A 17 8.66 5.19 9.78
N THR A 18 7.66 5.10 8.91
CA THR A 18 6.86 6.24 8.44
C THR A 18 5.74 6.58 9.42
N ALA A 19 5.70 7.83 9.87
CA ALA A 19 4.62 8.41 10.67
C ALA A 19 4.28 7.59 11.91
N ARG A 20 5.30 7.26 12.73
CA ARG A 20 5.17 6.43 13.94
C ARG A 20 4.23 7.00 15.00
N TYR A 21 3.88 8.29 14.89
CA TYR A 21 2.94 8.99 15.76
C TYR A 21 1.46 8.78 15.37
N HIS A 22 1.16 8.13 14.24
CA HIS A 22 -0.20 7.73 13.85
C HIS A 22 -0.44 6.23 14.04
N ARG A 23 -1.71 5.84 14.19
CA ARG A 23 -2.11 4.42 14.19
C ARG A 23 -1.80 3.79 12.83
N ARG A 24 -1.24 2.57 12.81
CA ARG A 24 -0.78 1.92 11.57
C ARG A 24 -1.87 1.76 10.51
N HIS A 25 -3.08 1.37 10.92
CA HIS A 25 -4.22 1.26 10.01
C HIS A 25 -4.52 2.59 9.30
N LYS A 26 -4.51 3.70 10.05
CA LYS A 26 -4.71 5.05 9.48
C LYS A 26 -3.61 5.39 8.47
N VAL A 27 -2.34 5.12 8.79
CA VAL A 27 -1.22 5.40 7.87
C VAL A 27 -1.35 4.61 6.57
N PHE A 28 -1.80 3.36 6.64
CA PHE A 28 -2.06 2.55 5.45
C PHE A 28 -3.22 3.08 4.62
N GLU A 29 -4.34 3.42 5.26
CA GLU A 29 -5.52 4.01 4.61
C GLU A 29 -5.20 5.35 3.94
N ASP A 30 -4.46 6.22 4.62
CA ASP A 30 -4.01 7.52 4.11
C ASP A 30 -3.03 7.33 2.94
N PHE A 31 -2.09 6.39 3.04
CA PHE A 31 -1.18 6.02 1.94
C PHE A 31 -1.95 5.60 0.68
N VAL A 32 -2.92 4.67 0.82
CA VAL A 32 -3.74 4.21 -0.31
C VAL A 32 -4.58 5.38 -0.87
N SER A 33 -5.21 6.17 0.01
CA SER A 33 -6.02 7.32 -0.39
C SER A 33 -5.22 8.35 -1.18
N CYS A 34 -4.04 8.74 -0.68
CA CYS A 34 -3.14 9.67 -1.35
C CYS A 34 -2.64 9.12 -2.69
N SER A 35 -2.31 7.83 -2.76
CA SER A 35 -1.86 7.17 -3.99
C SER A 35 -2.94 7.17 -5.06
N VAL A 36 -4.17 6.76 -4.70
CA VAL A 36 -5.31 6.75 -5.63
C VAL A 36 -5.64 8.16 -6.10
N ILE A 37 -5.69 9.15 -5.21
CA ILE A 37 -5.97 10.54 -5.61
C ILE A 37 -4.90 11.06 -6.58
N ALA A 38 -3.62 10.81 -6.32
CA ALA A 38 -2.54 11.25 -7.19
C ALA A 38 -2.66 10.64 -8.60
N LEU A 39 -2.98 9.35 -8.68
CA LEU A 39 -3.21 8.65 -9.95
C LEU A 39 -4.44 9.18 -10.67
N GLU A 40 -5.57 9.35 -9.98
CA GLU A 40 -6.81 9.85 -10.56
C GLU A 40 -6.67 11.29 -11.06
N ASN A 41 -6.06 12.18 -10.26
CA ASN A 41 -5.87 13.59 -10.63
C ASN A 41 -4.94 13.74 -11.84
N ARG A 42 -4.05 12.78 -12.09
CA ARG A 42 -3.23 12.75 -13.32
C ARG A 42 -4.05 12.47 -14.58
N LEU A 43 -5.17 11.75 -14.45
CA LEU A 43 -6.08 11.41 -15.55
C LEU A 43 -7.17 12.47 -15.72
N GLN A 44 -7.84 12.81 -14.63
CA GLN A 44 -8.89 13.82 -14.58
C GLN A 44 -8.78 14.56 -13.24
N PHE A 45 -8.26 15.78 -13.29
CA PHE A 45 -8.13 16.59 -12.09
C PHE A 45 -9.50 16.87 -11.44
N SER A 46 -9.56 16.78 -10.11
CA SER A 46 -10.70 17.19 -9.31
C SER A 46 -10.22 17.97 -8.10
N GLU A 47 -10.73 19.18 -7.95
CA GLU A 47 -10.40 20.02 -6.79
C GLU A 47 -10.86 19.38 -5.47
N VAL A 48 -11.99 18.68 -5.47
CA VAL A 48 -12.49 17.96 -4.28
C VAL A 48 -11.50 16.87 -3.85
N ARG A 49 -10.93 16.12 -4.80
CA ARG A 49 -9.89 15.13 -4.51
C ARG A 49 -8.60 15.77 -4.05
N GLU A 50 -8.17 16.84 -4.71
CA GLU A 50 -6.96 17.57 -4.35
C GLU A 50 -7.06 18.12 -2.92
N GLN A 51 -8.18 18.72 -2.54
CA GLN A 51 -8.42 19.19 -1.18
C GLN A 51 -8.39 18.03 -0.16
N LYS A 52 -8.93 16.85 -0.50
CA LYS A 52 -8.80 15.66 0.36
C LYS A 52 -7.34 15.24 0.53
N TYR A 53 -6.57 15.20 -0.56
CA TYR A 53 -5.13 14.89 -0.53
C TYR A 53 -4.39 15.87 0.38
N LEU A 54 -4.57 17.18 0.16
CA LEU A 54 -3.92 18.24 0.95
C LEU A 54 -4.30 18.16 2.43
N ARG A 55 -5.56 17.85 2.74
CA ARG A 55 -6.01 17.63 4.12
C ARG A 55 -5.30 16.46 4.78
N ILE A 56 -5.15 15.33 4.08
CA ILE A 56 -4.42 14.16 4.61
C ILE A 56 -2.97 14.53 4.87
N VAL A 57 -2.23 15.04 3.86
CA VAL A 57 -0.78 15.31 3.98
C VAL A 57 -0.45 16.39 5.00
N SER A 58 -1.35 17.35 5.25
CA SER A 58 -1.18 18.35 6.31
C SER A 58 -1.06 17.76 7.73
N GLY A 59 -1.51 16.52 7.92
CA GLY A 59 -1.38 15.78 9.18
C GLY A 59 -0.08 14.98 9.33
N TYR A 60 0.86 15.12 8.39
CA TYR A 60 2.11 14.37 8.34
C TYR A 60 3.33 15.30 8.31
N GLU A 61 4.43 14.85 8.89
CA GLU A 61 5.74 15.49 8.72
C GLU A 61 6.19 15.38 7.26
N LYS A 62 6.96 16.37 6.79
CA LYS A 62 7.43 16.43 5.40
C LYS A 62 8.14 15.14 4.97
N GLN A 63 8.97 14.57 5.85
CA GLN A 63 9.68 13.33 5.55
C GLN A 63 8.74 12.14 5.39
N ASP A 64 7.64 12.09 6.14
CA ASP A 64 6.65 11.01 6.02
C ASP A 64 5.85 11.11 4.72
N VAL A 65 5.54 12.32 4.27
CA VAL A 65 4.92 12.54 2.94
C VAL A 65 5.85 12.05 1.82
N ILE A 66 7.16 12.31 1.94
CA ILE A 66 8.16 11.77 1.01
C ILE A 66 8.19 10.23 1.09
N ASN A 67 8.15 9.67 2.29
CA ASN A 67 8.11 8.22 2.47
C ASN A 67 6.85 7.59 1.86
N MET A 68 5.68 8.26 1.90
CA MET A 68 4.48 7.79 1.20
C MET A 68 4.68 7.65 -0.32
N ALA A 69 5.42 8.58 -0.94
CA ALA A 69 5.78 8.46 -2.36
C ALA A 69 6.73 7.28 -2.61
N HIS A 70 7.71 7.05 -1.74
CA HIS A 70 8.60 5.88 -1.81
C HIS A 70 7.86 4.55 -1.58
N LEU A 71 6.86 4.52 -0.69
CA LEU A 71 5.98 3.36 -0.51
C LEU A 71 5.24 3.04 -1.82
N LEU A 72 4.72 4.06 -2.52
CA LEU A 72 4.08 3.86 -3.82
C LEU A 72 5.06 3.33 -4.87
N ALA A 73 6.31 3.81 -4.87
CA ALA A 73 7.35 3.27 -5.75
C ALA A 73 7.58 1.78 -5.51
N HIS A 74 7.63 1.32 -4.26
CA HIS A 74 7.75 -0.12 -3.96
C HIS A 74 6.53 -0.93 -4.42
N VAL A 75 5.32 -0.37 -4.37
CA VAL A 75 4.13 -1.04 -4.93
C VAL A 75 4.28 -1.20 -6.45
N ILE A 76 4.68 -0.15 -7.15
CA ILE A 76 4.85 -0.17 -8.62
C ILE A 76 5.91 -1.22 -9.01
N GLU A 77 7.11 -1.11 -8.44
CA GLU A 77 8.22 -2.04 -8.72
C GLU A 77 7.87 -3.49 -8.36
N GLY A 78 7.13 -3.71 -7.27
CA GLY A 78 6.64 -5.03 -6.88
C GLY A 78 5.64 -5.61 -7.87
N LEU A 79 4.74 -4.80 -8.42
CA LEU A 79 3.78 -5.21 -9.44
C LEU A 79 4.42 -5.44 -10.81
N GLU A 80 5.51 -4.73 -11.13
CA GLU A 80 6.28 -4.94 -12.37
C GLU A 80 7.01 -6.29 -12.39
N GLN A 81 7.36 -6.85 -11.22
CA GLN A 81 7.98 -8.18 -11.13
C GLN A 81 7.01 -9.34 -11.44
N GLY A 82 5.70 -9.10 -11.40
CA GLY A 82 4.69 -10.08 -11.75
C GLY A 82 3.33 -9.84 -11.11
N PHE A 83 2.31 -10.48 -11.69
CA PHE A 83 0.94 -10.37 -11.20
C PHE A 83 0.79 -11.02 -9.81
N CYS A 84 0.43 -10.21 -8.82
CA CYS A 84 0.24 -10.64 -7.44
C CYS A 84 -0.72 -9.69 -6.68
N ASP A 85 -1.21 -10.14 -5.52
CA ASP A 85 -1.89 -9.26 -4.57
C ASP A 85 -0.88 -8.56 -3.64
N PHE A 86 -0.20 -7.53 -4.15
CA PHE A 86 0.83 -6.81 -3.39
C PHE A 86 0.27 -6.15 -2.13
N LEU A 87 -0.80 -5.36 -2.27
CA LEU A 87 -1.38 -4.59 -1.17
C LEU A 87 -2.00 -5.50 -0.10
N GLY A 88 -2.71 -6.57 -0.48
CA GLY A 88 -3.22 -7.55 0.47
C GLY A 88 -2.09 -8.29 1.20
N SER A 89 -1.01 -8.64 0.49
CA SER A 89 0.16 -9.30 1.10
C SER A 89 0.83 -8.44 2.17
N VAL A 90 1.09 -7.16 1.89
CA VAL A 90 1.70 -6.26 2.88
C VAL A 90 0.73 -5.91 4.00
N PHE A 91 -0.57 -5.79 3.72
CA PHE A 91 -1.59 -5.53 4.74
C PHE A 91 -1.65 -6.63 5.80
N MET A 92 -1.60 -7.89 5.35
CA MET A 92 -1.56 -9.07 6.22
C MET A 92 -0.27 -9.16 7.02
N GLN A 93 0.90 -8.94 6.38
CA GLN A 93 2.20 -8.99 7.05
C GLN A 93 2.38 -7.85 8.07
N LEU A 94 1.70 -6.72 7.87
CA LEU A 94 1.66 -5.62 8.82
C LEU A 94 0.62 -5.83 9.95
N GLU A 95 -0.09 -6.96 9.95
CA GLU A 95 -1.12 -7.31 10.92
C GLU A 95 -2.20 -6.23 11.07
N LEU A 96 -2.56 -5.58 9.95
CA LEU A 96 -3.54 -4.49 9.94
C LEU A 96 -4.98 -4.96 9.94
N GLY A 97 -5.21 -6.26 9.72
CA GLY A 97 -6.53 -6.87 9.74
C GLY A 97 -7.07 -7.05 11.15
N ASP A 98 -8.40 -7.08 11.26
CA ASP A 98 -9.08 -7.37 12.52
C ASP A 98 -9.19 -8.89 12.73
N THR A 99 -8.13 -9.48 13.28
CA THR A 99 -8.06 -10.91 13.61
C THR A 99 -9.15 -11.33 14.61
N TYR A 100 -9.56 -10.43 15.51
CA TYR A 100 -10.63 -10.68 16.47
C TYR A 100 -12.01 -10.78 15.80
N ARG A 101 -12.22 -10.06 14.68
CA ARG A 101 -13.43 -10.15 13.85
C ARG A 101 -13.35 -11.23 12.76
N GLY A 102 -12.30 -12.05 12.76
CA GLY A 102 -12.13 -13.15 11.81
C GLY A 102 -11.81 -12.68 10.39
N GLN A 103 -11.22 -11.49 10.21
CA GLN A 103 -10.76 -11.05 8.91
C GLN A 103 -9.47 -11.81 8.54
N PHE A 104 -9.57 -12.72 7.58
CA PHE A 104 -8.44 -13.43 6.99
C PHE A 104 -8.46 -13.25 5.48
N PHE A 105 -7.28 -13.03 4.89
CA PHE A 105 -7.12 -13.01 3.45
C PHE A 105 -6.62 -14.36 2.95
N THR A 106 -7.22 -14.84 1.86
CA THR A 106 -6.72 -15.99 1.12
C THR A 106 -5.39 -15.62 0.46
N PRO A 107 -4.28 -16.30 0.78
CA PRO A 107 -3.01 -16.03 0.11
C PRO A 107 -3.12 -16.16 -1.41
N TRP A 108 -2.41 -15.30 -2.14
CA TRP A 108 -2.46 -15.25 -3.60
C TRP A 108 -2.25 -16.62 -4.27
N SER A 109 -1.29 -17.41 -3.78
CA SER A 109 -0.98 -18.75 -4.30
C SER A 109 -2.16 -19.71 -4.18
N VAL A 110 -2.93 -19.63 -3.09
CA VAL A 110 -4.12 -20.47 -2.86
C VAL A 110 -5.24 -20.03 -3.78
N ALA A 111 -5.51 -18.72 -3.89
CA ALA A 111 -6.52 -18.19 -4.79
C ALA A 111 -6.23 -18.56 -6.26
N SER A 112 -4.96 -18.45 -6.68
CA SER A 112 -4.52 -18.81 -8.03
C SER A 112 -4.68 -20.31 -8.31
N MET A 113 -4.25 -21.17 -7.39
CA MET A 113 -4.45 -22.62 -7.50
C MET A 113 -5.94 -22.97 -7.64
N MET A 114 -6.79 -22.42 -6.77
CA MET A 114 -8.23 -22.68 -6.82
C MET A 114 -8.88 -22.23 -8.13
N ALA A 115 -8.46 -21.07 -8.67
CA ALA A 115 -8.93 -20.59 -9.96
C ALA A 115 -8.52 -21.53 -11.10
N GLN A 116 -7.27 -22.03 -11.09
CA GLN A 116 -6.78 -22.96 -12.11
C GLN A 116 -7.47 -24.33 -12.08
N MET A 117 -7.92 -24.78 -10.90
CA MET A 117 -8.69 -26.03 -10.77
C MET A 117 -10.12 -25.93 -11.31
N GLN A 118 -10.64 -24.72 -11.49
CA GLN A 118 -12.01 -24.45 -11.94
C GLN A 118 -12.09 -24.07 -13.43
N LEU A 119 -10.94 -23.95 -14.10
CA LEU A 119 -10.80 -23.75 -15.55
C LEU A 119 -10.59 -25.09 -16.25
#